data_AF-V9L5P7-F1
#
_entry.id   AF-V9L5P7-F1
#
_cell.length_a   1.000
_cell.length_b   1.000
_cell.length_c   1.000
_cell.angle_alpha   90.00
_cell.angle_beta   90.00
_cell.angle_gamma   90.00
#
_symmetry.space_group_name_H-M   'P 1'
#
loop_
_entity.id
_entity.type
_entity.pdbx_description
1 polymer ?
#
loop_
_entity_poly.entity_id
_entity_poly.type
_entity_poly.pdbx_seq_one_letter_code
_entity_poly.pdbx_strand_id
1 'polypeptide(L)'
;IRCLTQTDHVMLSGAGANQFAASLGIEEVSTEELVTQHAREEWGQYKYSDAVSNLFNMEAAHDTVGAVAIDAEGNLACATSTGGITNKMVGRVGDTPVIGSGGYADNQVGAVSTTGHGESILKVTLARLIIYHMEQGASPGKAADKALLHMQERVAGCGGAIVISAQGEWTAKFTTKQMAWASMEGGTLCYGLNPGEKYTEGTITK
;
A
#
# COMPACT_ATOMS: atom_id res chain seq x y z
N ILE A 1 -6.42 11.15 6.88
CA ILE A 1 -7.11 12.35 6.32
C ILE A 1 -7.04 13.55 7.27
N ARG A 2 -7.39 13.45 8.57
CA ARG A 2 -7.47 14.61 9.48
C ARG A 2 -6.22 15.50 9.53
N CYS A 3 -5.01 14.93 9.57
CA CYS A 3 -3.77 15.73 9.53
C CYS A 3 -3.74 16.68 8.32
N LEU A 4 -4.04 16.16 7.13
CA LEU A 4 -4.02 16.91 5.87
C LEU A 4 -5.11 18.00 5.79
N THR A 5 -6.26 17.79 6.44
CA THR A 5 -7.42 18.68 6.30
C THR A 5 -7.67 19.61 7.49
N GLN A 6 -6.92 19.47 8.57
CA GLN A 6 -7.13 20.21 9.82
C GLN A 6 -5.82 20.80 10.38
N THR A 7 -4.71 20.68 9.67
CA THR A 7 -3.42 21.28 10.03
C THR A 7 -2.68 21.76 8.79
N ASP A 8 -1.67 22.61 8.95
CA ASP A 8 -0.73 22.99 7.89
C ASP A 8 0.40 21.94 7.70
N HIS A 9 0.25 20.75 8.27
CA HIS A 9 1.25 19.69 8.28
C HIS A 9 0.78 18.46 7.48
N VAL A 10 1.73 17.74 6.90
CA VAL A 10 1.46 16.56 6.07
C VAL A 10 1.67 15.23 6.79
N MET A 11 2.34 15.25 7.95
CA MET A 11 2.65 14.05 8.72
C MET A 11 2.82 14.40 10.21
N LEU A 12 2.22 13.58 11.07
CA LEU A 12 2.45 13.56 12.51
C LEU A 12 2.82 12.14 12.93
N SER A 13 3.59 11.98 14.01
CA SER A 13 4.03 10.66 14.50
C SER A 13 4.03 10.58 16.03
N GLY A 14 3.99 9.33 16.52
CA GLY A 14 4.10 9.02 17.94
C GLY A 14 3.07 9.75 18.81
N ALA A 15 3.50 10.18 19.99
CA ALA A 15 2.64 10.83 20.98
C ALA A 15 1.97 12.12 20.46
N GLY A 16 2.63 12.88 19.58
CA GLY A 16 2.04 14.10 19.00
C GLY A 16 0.84 13.81 18.10
N ALA A 17 0.88 12.71 17.34
CA ALA A 17 -0.26 12.26 16.55
C ALA A 17 -1.45 11.85 17.43
N ASN A 18 -1.20 11.18 18.56
CA ASN A 18 -2.25 10.80 19.51
C ASN A 18 -2.87 12.02 20.21
N GLN A 19 -2.06 13.00 20.62
CA GLN A 19 -2.56 14.25 21.19
C GLN A 19 -3.43 15.02 20.20
N PHE A 20 -3.05 15.05 18.92
CA PHE A 20 -3.85 15.64 17.87
C PHE A 20 -5.16 14.88 17.61
N ALA A 21 -5.12 13.54 17.64
CA ALA A 21 -6.35 12.75 17.53
C ALA A 21 -7.32 13.05 18.69
N ALA A 22 -6.80 13.12 19.92
CA ALA A 22 -7.57 13.45 21.11
C ALA A 22 -8.16 14.86 21.06
N SER A 23 -7.42 15.86 20.55
CA SER A 23 -7.94 17.23 20.43
C SER A 23 -9.10 17.36 19.42
N LEU A 24 -9.22 16.41 18.49
CA LEU A 24 -10.35 16.30 17.56
C LEU A 24 -11.51 15.44 18.11
N GLY A 25 -11.40 14.92 19.33
CA GLY A 25 -12.41 14.04 19.93
C GLY A 25 -12.48 12.65 19.29
N ILE A 26 -11.39 12.17 18.68
CA ILE A 26 -11.32 10.78 18.21
C ILE A 26 -11.23 9.86 19.43
N GLU A 27 -12.11 8.87 19.48
CA GLU A 27 -12.15 7.88 20.55
C GLU A 27 -10.84 7.07 20.61
N GLU A 28 -10.27 6.99 21.81
CA GLU A 28 -9.13 6.14 22.08
C GLU A 28 -9.62 4.73 22.39
N VAL A 29 -9.12 3.76 21.63
CA VAL A 29 -9.33 2.33 21.88
C VAL A 29 -8.11 1.74 22.55
N SER A 30 -8.30 0.74 23.41
CA SER A 30 -7.17 0.08 24.04
C SER A 30 -6.36 -0.72 23.01
N THR A 31 -5.05 -0.83 23.22
CA THR A 31 -4.19 -1.63 22.33
C THR A 31 -4.65 -3.09 22.26
N GLU A 32 -5.15 -3.65 23.36
CA GLU A 32 -5.60 -5.04 23.44
C GLU A 32 -6.79 -5.33 22.52
N GLU A 33 -7.66 -4.34 22.25
CA GLU A 33 -8.77 -4.48 21.30
C GLU A 33 -8.31 -4.65 19.85
N LEU A 34 -7.11 -4.16 19.53
CA LEU A 34 -6.52 -4.28 18.18
C LEU A 34 -5.68 -5.56 18.01
N VAL A 35 -5.37 -6.27 19.10
CA VAL A 35 -4.48 -7.43 19.06
C VAL A 35 -5.29 -8.71 18.93
N THR A 36 -5.12 -9.42 17.80
CA THR A 36 -5.71 -10.74 17.57
C THR A 36 -4.85 -11.86 18.15
N GLN A 37 -5.47 -13.02 18.40
CA GLN A 37 -4.74 -14.21 18.83
C GLN A 37 -3.68 -14.63 17.79
N HIS A 38 -4.03 -14.56 16.50
CA HIS A 38 -3.13 -14.85 15.40
C HIS A 38 -1.87 -13.95 15.41
N ALA A 39 -2.05 -12.64 15.61
CA ALA A 39 -0.93 -11.70 15.68
C ALA A 39 0.00 -11.97 16.88
N ARG A 40 -0.55 -12.42 18.03
CA ARG A 40 0.27 -12.81 19.19
C ARG A 40 1.11 -14.06 18.92
N GLU A 41 0.51 -15.05 18.27
CA GLU A 41 1.19 -16.29 17.89
C GLU A 41 2.33 -16.00 16.91
N GLU A 42 2.06 -15.20 15.88
CA GLU A 42 3.07 -14.79 14.90
C GLU A 42 4.23 -14.02 15.56
N TRP A 43 3.92 -13.09 16.47
CA TRP A 43 4.93 -12.33 17.23
C TRP A 43 5.84 -13.24 18.06
N GLY A 44 5.31 -14.32 18.63
CA GLY A 44 6.08 -15.31 19.39
C GLY A 44 6.92 -16.25 18.53
N GLN A 45 6.57 -16.42 17.25
CA GLN A 45 7.22 -17.37 16.34
C GLN A 45 8.39 -16.77 15.55
N TYR A 46 8.26 -15.53 15.07
CA TYR A 46 9.24 -14.94 14.15
C TYR A 46 10.11 -13.88 14.81
N LYS A 47 11.42 -13.91 14.53
CA LYS A 47 12.28 -12.72 14.65
C LYS A 47 12.06 -11.81 13.44
N TYR A 48 12.34 -10.52 13.57
CA TYR A 48 12.17 -9.56 12.47
C TYR A 48 12.85 -10.01 11.16
N SER A 49 14.11 -10.48 11.23
CA SER A 49 14.85 -10.96 10.04
C SER A 49 14.18 -12.16 9.38
N ASP A 50 13.58 -13.03 10.19
CA ASP A 50 12.91 -14.25 9.74
C ASP A 50 11.55 -13.90 9.15
N ALA A 51 10.83 -12.95 9.74
CA ALA A 51 9.60 -12.39 9.19
C ALA A 51 9.84 -11.74 7.82
N VAL A 52 10.90 -10.93 7.67
CA VAL A 52 11.27 -10.34 6.38
C VAL A 52 11.56 -11.42 5.34
N SER A 53 12.33 -12.44 5.72
CA SER A 53 12.73 -13.51 4.79
C SER A 53 11.57 -14.45 4.43
N ASN A 54 10.72 -14.80 5.41
CA ASN A 54 9.62 -15.75 5.21
C ASN A 54 8.39 -15.07 4.63
N LEU A 55 7.90 -13.97 5.22
CA LEU A 55 6.62 -13.36 4.84
C LEU A 55 6.69 -12.55 3.54
N PHE A 56 7.87 -12.05 3.16
CA PHE A 56 8.01 -11.23 1.96
C PHE A 56 8.67 -11.95 0.79
N ASN A 57 9.43 -13.02 1.04
CA ASN A 57 10.09 -13.79 -0.02
C ASN A 57 9.59 -15.24 -0.16
N MET A 58 8.92 -15.84 0.84
CA MET A 58 8.56 -17.27 0.81
C MET A 58 7.08 -17.62 1.11
N GLU A 59 6.34 -16.83 1.86
CA GLU A 59 4.95 -17.07 2.25
C GLU A 59 4.06 -15.87 1.91
N ALA A 60 2.74 -16.08 1.98
CA ALA A 60 1.73 -15.21 1.40
C ALA A 60 0.87 -14.50 2.46
N ALA A 61 1.49 -13.77 3.38
CA ALA A 61 0.76 -12.97 4.36
C ALA A 61 1.50 -11.67 4.65
N HIS A 62 0.84 -10.53 4.38
CA HIS A 62 1.36 -9.22 4.75
C HIS A 62 0.21 -8.24 4.99
N ASP A 63 0.34 -7.46 6.07
CA ASP A 63 -0.71 -6.65 6.69
C ASP A 63 -0.75 -5.20 6.19
N THR A 64 -0.45 -4.97 4.91
CA THR A 64 -0.61 -3.65 4.30
C THR A 64 -1.78 -3.66 3.36
N VAL A 65 -2.69 -2.72 3.59
CA VAL A 65 -3.87 -2.50 2.74
C VAL A 65 -3.73 -1.15 2.05
N GLY A 66 -4.28 -1.06 0.85
CA GLY A 66 -4.21 0.15 0.06
C GLY A 66 -5.38 0.28 -0.91
N ALA A 67 -5.69 1.52 -1.27
CA ALA A 67 -6.71 1.86 -2.25
C ALA A 67 -6.21 3.02 -3.13
N VAL A 68 -6.59 2.96 -4.40
CA VAL A 68 -6.47 4.08 -5.35
C VAL A 68 -7.81 4.27 -6.03
N ALA A 69 -8.17 5.51 -6.32
CA ALA A 69 -9.45 5.83 -6.95
C ALA A 69 -9.33 7.08 -7.83
N ILE A 70 -10.20 7.14 -8.84
CA ILE A 70 -10.51 8.33 -9.62
C ILE A 70 -11.98 8.66 -9.43
N ASP A 71 -12.32 9.92 -9.17
CA ASP A 71 -13.71 10.36 -9.04
C ASP A 71 -14.31 10.83 -10.38
N ALA A 72 -15.58 11.22 -10.36
CA ALA A 72 -16.30 11.69 -11.55
C ALA A 72 -15.80 13.05 -12.10
N GLU A 73 -15.07 13.81 -11.28
CA GLU A 73 -14.44 15.08 -11.69
C GLU A 73 -13.00 14.86 -12.21
N GLY A 74 -12.51 13.62 -12.18
CA GLY A 74 -11.16 13.26 -12.60
C GLY A 74 -10.10 13.45 -11.51
N ASN A 75 -10.49 13.65 -10.25
CA ASN A 75 -9.54 13.73 -9.15
C ASN A 75 -9.06 12.34 -8.74
N LEU A 76 -7.75 12.25 -8.51
CA LEU A 76 -7.06 11.03 -8.13
C LEU A 76 -6.70 11.06 -6.64
N ALA A 77 -6.87 9.92 -5.98
CA ALA A 77 -6.49 9.75 -4.58
C ALA A 77 -5.89 8.37 -4.32
N CYS A 78 -5.01 8.29 -3.31
CA CYS A 78 -4.49 7.04 -2.77
C CYS A 78 -4.57 7.06 -1.23
N ALA A 79 -4.72 5.88 -0.65
CA ALA A 79 -4.59 5.67 0.79
C ALA A 79 -3.92 4.32 1.05
N THR A 80 -3.04 4.26 2.05
CA THR A 80 -2.31 3.06 2.44
C THR A 80 -2.26 3.01 3.96
N SER A 81 -2.44 1.82 4.54
CA SER A 81 -2.42 1.61 5.99
C SER A 81 -1.78 0.27 6.34
N THR A 82 -1.07 0.20 7.47
CA THR A 82 -0.33 -1.00 7.87
C THR A 82 -0.15 -1.11 9.38
N GLY A 83 -0.13 -2.35 9.88
CA GLY A 83 0.42 -2.68 11.20
C GLY A 83 1.96 -2.73 11.21
N GLY A 84 2.59 -2.76 10.04
CA GLY A 84 4.02 -2.94 9.85
C GLY A 84 4.40 -4.42 9.71
N ILE A 85 5.63 -4.75 10.10
CA ILE A 85 6.15 -6.12 10.07
C ILE A 85 6.19 -6.64 11.50
N THR A 86 5.83 -7.91 11.70
CA THR A 86 5.88 -8.54 13.02
C THR A 86 7.28 -8.47 13.62
N ASN A 87 7.32 -8.34 14.95
CA ASN A 87 8.54 -8.22 15.73
C ASN A 87 9.48 -7.05 15.32
N LYS A 88 8.91 -5.98 14.73
CA LYS A 88 9.63 -4.73 14.46
C LYS A 88 10.14 -4.07 15.76
N MET A 89 11.23 -3.33 15.65
CA MET A 89 11.67 -2.44 16.74
C MET A 89 10.60 -1.37 17.05
N VAL A 90 10.48 -0.99 18.32
CA VAL A 90 9.61 0.11 18.74
C VAL A 90 10.02 1.38 18.00
N GLY A 91 9.06 2.05 17.38
CA GLY A 91 9.30 3.25 16.58
C GLY A 91 9.78 3.01 15.15
N ARG A 92 9.92 1.75 14.68
CA ARG A 92 10.19 1.47 13.26
C ARG A 92 9.06 1.99 12.39
N VAL A 93 9.41 2.81 11.40
CA VAL A 93 8.51 3.36 10.39
C VAL A 93 8.82 2.71 9.03
N GLY A 94 7.78 2.17 8.39
CA GLY A 94 7.86 1.60 7.04
C GLY A 94 7.58 2.63 5.94
N ASP A 95 7.28 2.13 4.74
CA ASP A 95 6.97 2.92 3.55
C ASP A 95 5.60 3.59 3.60
N THR A 96 4.61 2.94 4.22
CA THR A 96 3.19 3.33 4.18
C THR A 96 2.90 4.81 4.46
N PRO A 97 3.46 5.45 5.51
CA PRO A 97 3.18 6.87 5.75
C PRO A 97 4.02 7.81 4.87
N VAL A 98 5.04 7.32 4.17
CA VAL A 98 5.98 8.14 3.41
C VAL A 98 5.47 8.39 1.98
N ILE A 99 5.15 9.65 1.69
CA ILE A 99 4.68 10.11 0.38
C ILE A 99 5.73 9.76 -0.69
N GLY A 100 5.29 9.09 -1.76
CA GLY A 100 6.16 8.63 -2.84
C GLY A 100 6.77 7.25 -2.61
N SER A 101 6.64 6.68 -1.42
CA SER A 101 7.01 5.29 -1.13
C SER A 101 5.76 4.43 -1.03
N GLY A 102 4.99 4.54 0.06
CA GLY A 102 3.79 3.74 0.31
C GLY A 102 2.62 4.09 -0.61
N GLY A 103 2.53 5.36 -1.01
CA GLY A 103 1.51 5.83 -1.94
C GLY A 103 1.85 7.21 -2.52
N TYR A 104 1.29 7.51 -3.68
CA TYR A 104 1.42 8.81 -4.36
C TYR A 104 0.23 9.04 -5.27
N ALA A 105 -0.28 10.27 -5.35
CA ALA A 105 -1.36 10.64 -6.26
C ALA A 105 -1.07 12.01 -6.90
N ASP A 106 -1.27 12.09 -8.21
CA ASP A 106 -1.14 13.30 -9.02
C ASP A 106 -2.21 13.28 -10.12
N ASN A 107 -3.11 14.28 -10.13
CA ASN A 107 -4.20 14.41 -11.10
C ASN A 107 -3.73 14.44 -12.55
N GLN A 108 -2.47 14.83 -12.81
CA GLN A 108 -1.93 14.88 -14.17
C GLN A 108 -1.45 13.51 -14.68
N VAL A 109 -1.22 12.55 -13.78
CA VAL A 109 -0.56 11.28 -14.14
C VAL A 109 -1.34 10.06 -13.64
N GLY A 110 -1.57 9.95 -12.34
CA GLY A 110 -2.12 8.73 -11.74
C GLY A 110 -2.02 8.69 -10.22
N ALA A 111 -2.57 7.63 -9.63
CA ALA A 111 -2.44 7.29 -8.22
C ALA A 111 -1.91 5.86 -8.03
N VAL A 112 -1.09 5.68 -7.02
CA VAL A 112 -0.42 4.41 -6.68
C VAL A 112 -0.53 4.15 -5.18
N SER A 113 -0.75 2.89 -4.81
CA SER A 113 -0.52 2.39 -3.45
C SER A 113 0.32 1.13 -3.53
N THR A 114 1.30 0.99 -2.64
CA THR A 114 2.25 -0.13 -2.62
C THR A 114 2.08 -0.99 -1.37
N THR A 115 2.63 -2.19 -1.44
CA THR A 115 2.71 -3.15 -0.34
C THR A 115 3.96 -4.01 -0.48
N GLY A 116 4.50 -4.55 0.61
CA GLY A 116 5.69 -5.41 0.61
C GLY A 116 6.72 -5.02 1.66
N HIS A 117 8.00 -5.31 1.39
CA HIS A 117 9.08 -5.01 2.34
C HIS A 117 9.36 -3.50 2.39
N GLY A 118 8.88 -2.85 3.45
CA GLY A 118 8.90 -1.39 3.58
C GLY A 118 10.28 -0.75 3.39
N GLU A 119 11.37 -1.34 3.89
CA GLU A 119 12.71 -0.80 3.68
C GLU A 119 13.14 -0.85 2.21
N SER A 120 12.73 -1.86 1.44
CA SER A 120 13.02 -1.92 0.00
C SER A 120 12.19 -0.89 -0.77
N ILE A 121 10.90 -0.75 -0.44
CA ILE A 121 9.98 0.23 -1.03
C ILE A 121 10.48 1.67 -0.79
N LEU A 122 10.93 1.97 0.43
CA LEU A 122 11.52 3.25 0.80
C LEU A 122 12.77 3.56 -0.02
N LYS A 123 13.72 2.63 -0.10
CA LYS A 123 15.02 2.82 -0.79
C LYS A 123 14.88 3.16 -2.26
N VAL A 124 13.80 2.74 -2.91
CA VAL A 124 13.56 3.00 -4.35
C VAL A 124 12.43 3.98 -4.61
N THR A 125 11.79 4.53 -3.57
CA THR A 125 10.62 5.43 -3.70
C THR A 125 9.56 4.85 -4.65
N LEU A 126 9.12 3.61 -4.37
CA LEU A 126 8.42 2.77 -5.35
C LEU A 126 7.19 3.44 -5.98
N ALA A 127 6.28 4.03 -5.18
CA ALA A 127 5.08 4.68 -5.71
C ALA A 127 5.43 5.83 -6.66
N ARG A 128 6.38 6.69 -6.29
CA ARG A 128 6.80 7.81 -7.14
C ARG A 128 7.57 7.34 -8.37
N LEU A 129 8.34 6.26 -8.28
CA LEU A 129 9.05 5.65 -9.41
C LEU A 129 8.08 5.08 -10.44
N ILE A 130 6.96 4.49 -10.01
CA ILE A 130 5.89 4.04 -10.91
C ILE A 130 5.30 5.24 -11.66
N ILE A 131 4.92 6.30 -10.92
CA ILE A 131 4.42 7.55 -11.52
C ILE A 131 5.46 8.15 -12.49
N TYR A 132 6.75 8.08 -12.16
CA TYR A 132 7.82 8.55 -13.03
C TYR A 132 7.84 7.80 -14.36
N HIS A 133 7.70 6.48 -14.35
CA HIS A 133 7.63 5.74 -15.60
C HIS A 133 6.38 6.08 -16.43
N MET A 134 5.26 6.40 -15.77
CA MET A 134 4.04 6.87 -16.45
C MET A 134 4.22 8.27 -17.06
N GLU A 135 4.90 9.20 -16.38
CA GLU A 135 5.30 10.50 -16.92
C GLU A 135 6.13 10.36 -18.20
N GLN A 136 6.93 9.29 -18.30
CA GLN A 136 7.74 8.95 -19.47
C GLN A 136 6.98 8.13 -20.55
N GLY A 137 5.65 8.05 -20.45
CA GLY A 137 4.78 7.41 -21.45
C GLY A 137 4.63 5.89 -21.31
N ALA A 138 5.05 5.29 -20.20
CA ALA A 138 4.71 3.89 -19.93
C ALA A 138 3.24 3.76 -19.50
N SER A 139 2.54 2.73 -19.96
CA SER A 139 1.23 2.37 -19.41
C SER A 139 1.35 1.95 -17.93
N PRO A 140 0.27 2.01 -17.13
CA PRO A 140 0.30 1.64 -15.70
C PRO A 140 0.94 0.28 -15.43
N GLY A 141 0.57 -0.74 -16.22
CA GLY A 141 1.15 -2.09 -16.15
C GLY A 141 2.66 -2.11 -16.39
N LYS A 142 3.13 -1.46 -17.46
CA LYS A 142 4.56 -1.40 -17.80
C LYS A 142 5.36 -0.60 -16.76
N ALA A 143 4.78 0.47 -16.23
CA ALA A 143 5.39 1.29 -15.20
C ALA A 143 5.58 0.50 -13.90
N ALA A 144 4.54 -0.21 -13.46
CA ALA A 144 4.58 -1.06 -12.27
C ALA A 144 5.60 -2.20 -12.42
N ASP A 145 5.57 -2.92 -13.55
CA ASP A 145 6.50 -4.02 -13.82
C ASP A 145 7.97 -3.54 -13.77
N LYS A 146 8.28 -2.39 -14.40
CA LYS A 146 9.64 -1.80 -14.38
C LYS A 146 10.10 -1.43 -12.98
N ALA A 147 9.24 -0.75 -12.21
CA ALA A 147 9.60 -0.28 -10.88
C ALA A 147 9.77 -1.44 -9.88
N LEU A 148 8.90 -2.46 -9.95
CA LEU A 148 9.00 -3.66 -9.12
C LEU A 148 10.24 -4.48 -9.47
N LEU A 149 10.55 -4.65 -10.76
CA LEU A 149 11.78 -5.31 -11.20
C LEU A 149 13.02 -4.54 -10.71
N HIS A 150 13.02 -3.20 -10.83
CA HIS A 150 14.09 -2.37 -10.31
C HIS A 150 14.30 -2.57 -8.80
N MET A 151 13.22 -2.64 -8.01
CA MET A 151 13.31 -2.92 -6.57
C MET A 151 13.93 -4.29 -6.29
N GLN A 152 13.53 -5.32 -7.04
CA GLN A 152 14.07 -6.67 -6.91
C GLN A 152 15.57 -6.70 -7.25
N GLU A 153 15.99 -6.12 -8.38
CA GLU A 153 17.38 -6.14 -8.83
C GLU A 153 18.30 -5.27 -7.95
N ARG A 154 17.81 -4.10 -7.49
CA ARG A 154 18.65 -3.13 -6.79
C ARG A 154 18.79 -3.41 -5.30
N VAL A 155 17.73 -3.89 -4.66
CA VAL A 155 17.68 -4.04 -3.19
C VAL A 155 17.15 -5.40 -2.74
N ALA A 156 17.02 -6.38 -3.65
CA ALA A 156 16.51 -7.73 -3.35
C ALA A 156 15.15 -7.71 -2.62
N GLY A 157 14.31 -6.72 -2.94
CA GLY A 157 12.99 -6.55 -2.34
C GLY A 157 11.87 -7.07 -3.23
N CYS A 158 10.87 -7.69 -2.62
CA CYS A 158 9.61 -8.07 -3.25
C CYS A 158 8.45 -7.22 -2.72
N GLY A 159 7.42 -7.05 -3.54
CA GLY A 159 6.23 -6.30 -3.16
C GLY A 159 5.19 -6.27 -4.28
N GLY A 160 4.24 -5.37 -4.15
CA GLY A 160 3.20 -5.14 -5.14
C GLY A 160 2.68 -3.72 -5.12
N ALA A 161 1.92 -3.38 -6.15
CA ALA A 161 1.29 -2.09 -6.33
C ALA A 161 -0.05 -2.22 -7.05
N ILE A 162 -0.99 -1.38 -6.64
CA ILE A 162 -2.17 -1.03 -7.42
C ILE A 162 -1.97 0.38 -7.99
N VAL A 163 -2.35 0.57 -9.25
CA VAL A 163 -2.13 1.81 -10.00
C VAL A 163 -3.39 2.14 -10.77
N ILE A 164 -3.75 3.43 -10.83
CA ILE A 164 -4.75 3.99 -11.74
C ILE A 164 -4.17 5.24 -12.42
N SER A 165 -4.33 5.38 -13.74
CA SER A 165 -3.93 6.57 -14.48
C SER A 165 -5.00 7.65 -14.45
N ALA A 166 -4.63 8.88 -14.81
CA ALA A 166 -5.57 9.98 -15.01
C ALA A 166 -6.61 9.70 -16.12
N GLN A 167 -6.37 8.69 -16.96
CA GLN A 167 -7.29 8.22 -17.99
C GLN A 167 -8.19 7.06 -17.52
N GLY A 168 -8.06 6.62 -16.27
CA GLY A 168 -8.83 5.52 -15.69
C GLY A 168 -8.26 4.13 -15.98
N GLU A 169 -7.13 4.00 -16.68
CA GLU A 169 -6.46 2.72 -16.87
C GLU A 169 -5.89 2.23 -15.53
N TRP A 170 -6.17 0.99 -15.14
CA TRP A 170 -5.71 0.46 -13.87
C TRP A 170 -4.96 -0.86 -13.99
N THR A 171 -4.16 -1.18 -12.98
CA THR A 171 -3.49 -2.48 -12.86
C THR A 171 -3.23 -2.86 -11.40
N ALA A 172 -3.11 -4.16 -11.14
CA ALA A 172 -2.53 -4.72 -9.92
C ALA A 172 -1.35 -5.61 -10.33
N LYS A 173 -0.15 -5.29 -9.83
CA LYS A 173 1.10 -5.99 -10.18
C LYS A 173 1.92 -6.28 -8.93
N PHE A 174 2.57 -7.44 -8.89
CA PHE A 174 3.32 -7.87 -7.72
C PHE A 174 4.39 -8.90 -8.10
N THR A 175 5.50 -8.89 -7.35
CA THR A 175 6.61 -9.85 -7.42
C THR A 175 6.61 -10.81 -6.23
N THR A 176 5.77 -10.58 -5.23
CA THR A 176 5.47 -11.56 -4.17
C THR A 176 4.74 -12.77 -4.74
N LYS A 177 4.64 -13.85 -3.96
CA LYS A 177 3.87 -15.04 -4.37
C LYS A 177 2.40 -14.74 -4.57
N GLN A 178 1.84 -13.85 -3.73
CA GLN A 178 0.43 -13.46 -3.76
C GLN A 178 0.29 -11.99 -3.37
N MET A 179 -0.79 -11.38 -3.87
CA MET A 179 -1.29 -10.09 -3.42
C MET A 179 -2.80 -10.11 -3.63
N ALA A 180 -3.58 -10.04 -2.54
CA ALA A 180 -5.02 -9.89 -2.66
C ALA A 180 -5.33 -8.53 -3.29
N TRP A 181 -6.13 -8.52 -4.36
CA TRP A 181 -6.52 -7.28 -5.02
C TRP A 181 -7.96 -7.37 -5.55
N ALA A 182 -8.60 -6.21 -5.61
CA ALA A 182 -9.90 -6.04 -6.23
C ALA A 182 -9.98 -4.67 -6.91
N SER A 183 -10.87 -4.55 -7.89
CA SER A 183 -11.18 -3.34 -8.64
C SER A 183 -12.68 -3.31 -8.95
N MET A 184 -13.26 -2.11 -8.98
CA MET A 184 -14.66 -1.89 -9.34
C MET A 184 -14.71 -0.83 -10.44
N GLU A 185 -15.17 -1.22 -11.63
CA GLU A 185 -15.27 -0.33 -12.79
C GLU A 185 -16.58 -0.61 -13.53
N GLY A 186 -17.37 0.43 -13.79
CA GLY A 186 -18.64 0.27 -14.53
C GLY A 186 -19.62 -0.74 -13.91
N GLY A 187 -19.60 -0.89 -12.59
CA GLY A 187 -20.40 -1.88 -11.86
C GLY A 187 -19.88 -3.32 -11.92
N THR A 188 -18.73 -3.54 -12.57
CA THR A 188 -18.07 -4.84 -12.67
C THR A 188 -16.98 -4.96 -11.62
N LEU A 189 -17.06 -6.01 -10.79
CA LEU A 189 -16.02 -6.36 -9.82
C LEU A 189 -15.01 -7.28 -10.48
N CYS A 190 -13.73 -6.91 -10.51
CA CYS A 190 -12.64 -7.82 -10.83
C CYS A 190 -11.74 -8.04 -9.62
N TYR A 191 -11.30 -9.27 -9.38
CA TYR A 191 -10.46 -9.60 -8.22
C TYR A 191 -9.50 -10.78 -8.51
N GLY A 192 -8.51 -10.94 -7.65
CA GLY A 192 -7.54 -12.04 -7.72
C GLY A 192 -6.61 -12.09 -6.51
N LEU A 193 -5.83 -13.17 -6.43
CA LEU A 193 -4.86 -13.38 -5.35
C LEU A 193 -3.49 -13.82 -5.91
N ASN A 194 -3.49 -14.80 -6.81
CA ASN A 194 -2.28 -15.34 -7.41
C ASN A 194 -1.93 -14.64 -8.74
N PRO A 195 -0.66 -14.72 -9.19
CA PRO A 195 -0.23 -14.14 -10.46
C PRO A 195 -1.06 -14.66 -11.64
N GLY A 196 -1.58 -13.75 -12.45
CA GLY A 196 -2.37 -14.08 -13.63
C GLY A 196 -3.84 -14.42 -13.35
N GLU A 197 -4.26 -14.54 -12.09
CA GLU A 197 -5.68 -14.69 -11.76
C GLU A 197 -6.42 -13.37 -11.99
N LYS A 198 -7.55 -13.46 -12.69
CA LYS A 198 -8.51 -12.37 -12.84
C LYS A 198 -9.91 -12.95 -12.91
N TYR A 199 -10.60 -12.92 -11.79
CA TYR A 199 -12.01 -13.29 -11.70
C TYR A 199 -12.88 -12.06 -11.92
N THR A 200 -14.13 -12.28 -12.30
CA THR A 200 -15.09 -11.20 -12.58
C THR A 200 -16.47 -11.57 -12.08
N GLU A 201 -17.08 -10.68 -11.30
CA GLU A 201 -18.48 -10.77 -10.89
C GLU A 201 -19.28 -9.64 -11.55
N GLY A 202 -20.42 -10.02 -12.16
CA GLY A 202 -21.26 -9.14 -12.96
C GLY A 202 -22.04 -8.09 -12.15
N THR A 203 -22.68 -7.18 -12.88
CA THR A 203 -23.18 -5.88 -12.43
C THR A 203 -23.95 -5.93 -11.10
N ILE A 204 -23.37 -5.36 -10.04
CA ILE A 204 -24.13 -4.98 -8.83
C ILE A 204 -25.08 -3.86 -9.26
N THR A 205 -26.29 -4.23 -9.67
CA THR A 205 -27.36 -3.29 -9.96
C THR A 205 -27.83 -2.73 -8.62
N LYS A 206 -27.70 -1.41 -8.43
CA LYS A 206 -28.36 -0.70 -7.33
C LYS A 206 -29.88 -0.75 -7.49
#